data_AF-A0A9D6GC50-F1
#
_entry.id   AF-A0A9D6GC50-F1
#
_cell.length_a   1.000
_cell.length_b   1.000
_cell.length_c   1.000
_cell.angle_alpha   90.00
_cell.angle_beta   90.00
_cell.angle_gamma   90.00
#
_symmetry.space_group_name_H-M   'P 1'
#
loop_
_entity.id
_entity.type
_entity.pdbx_description
1 polymer ?
#
loop_
_entity_poly.entity_id
_entity_poly.type
_entity_poly.pdbx_seq_one_letter_code
_entity_poly.pdbx_strand_id
1 'polypeptide(L)'
;MKIAEGELKLIGGGTWEDGGGGGKTVVSALDIGDHHLRKILIPDYIRNYMAPGEHIRVAISQGLSHGMITRPFIAAVEVNGKKYRIEKGTLIFAGVAKTLLYAIPVGVILGAITPLLGIAGVAGVGYYYFKEISAISNF
;
A
#
# COMPACT_ATOMS: atom_id res chain seq x y z
N MET A 1 -6.87 3.89 -2.03
CA MET A 1 -6.14 4.74 -1.07
C MET A 1 -7.06 5.25 0.04
N LYS A 2 -6.70 4.98 1.29
CA LYS A 2 -7.35 5.53 2.50
C LYS A 2 -6.37 6.51 3.15
N ILE A 3 -6.84 7.68 3.55
CA ILE A 3 -6.06 8.63 4.35
C ILE A 3 -6.51 8.49 5.80
N ALA A 4 -5.57 8.36 6.73
CA ALA A 4 -5.83 8.39 8.16
C ALA A 4 -4.99 9.52 8.78
N GLU A 5 -5.59 10.28 9.69
CA GLU A 5 -4.95 11.42 10.34
C GLU A 5 -5.25 11.39 11.84
N GLY A 6 -4.26 11.72 12.65
CA GLY A 6 -4.39 11.77 14.09
C GLY A 6 -3.09 11.50 14.83
N GLU A 7 -3.19 11.47 16.16
CA GLU A 7 -2.08 11.09 17.03
C GLU A 7 -1.69 9.62 16.79
N LEU A 8 -0.39 9.38 16.57
CA LEU A 8 0.16 8.04 16.42
C LEU A 8 0.27 7.34 17.77
N LYS A 9 -0.45 6.24 17.94
CA LYS A 9 -0.33 5.32 19.07
C LYS A 9 0.18 3.96 18.59
N LEU A 10 1.30 3.51 19.14
CA LEU A 10 1.85 2.19 18.87
C LEU A 10 1.17 1.15 19.77
N ILE A 11 0.34 0.27 19.21
CA ILE A 11 -0.42 -0.72 20.00
C ILE A 11 0.38 -2.01 20.19
N GLY A 12 1.29 -2.32 19.25
CA GLY A 12 2.14 -3.50 19.31
C GLY A 12 2.94 -3.66 18.02
N GLY A 13 4.14 -4.24 18.11
CA GLY A 13 5.02 -4.47 16.97
C GLY A 13 5.61 -5.87 16.99
N GLY A 14 5.55 -6.56 15.84
CA GLY A 14 6.27 -7.80 15.60
C GLY A 14 7.18 -7.64 14.39
N THR A 15 8.39 -8.18 14.46
CA THR A 15 9.26 -8.29 13.29
C THR A 15 8.84 -9.48 12.44
N TRP A 16 8.52 -9.25 11.18
CA TRP A 16 8.44 -10.32 10.20
C TRP A 16 9.84 -10.51 9.62
N GLU A 17 10.51 -11.59 10.02
CA GLU A 17 11.70 -12.09 9.34
C GLU A 17 11.25 -13.10 8.28
N ASP A 18 11.19 -12.68 7.02
CA ASP A 18 11.20 -13.66 5.93
C ASP A 18 12.56 -14.35 6.00
N GLY A 19 12.56 -15.68 6.17
CA GLY A 19 13.72 -16.53 6.50
C GLY A 19 14.83 -16.59 5.43
N GLY A 20 15.31 -15.45 4.97
CA GLY A 20 16.33 -15.30 3.93
C GLY A 20 16.70 -13.83 3.74
N GLY A 21 17.53 -13.32 4.65
CA GLY A 21 18.41 -12.15 4.48
C GLY A 21 17.89 -10.94 3.70
N GLY A 22 17.37 -9.93 4.41
CA GLY A 22 17.41 -8.54 3.93
C GLY A 22 16.10 -7.76 4.02
N GLY A 23 15.73 -7.31 5.22
CA GLY A 23 14.68 -6.30 5.44
C GLY A 23 13.77 -6.63 6.61
N LYS A 24 13.74 -5.79 7.65
CA LYS A 24 12.97 -6.03 8.89
C LYS A 24 11.60 -5.37 8.78
N THR A 25 10.69 -5.94 7.98
CA THR A 25 9.33 -5.39 7.90
C THR A 25 8.63 -5.56 9.26
N VAL A 26 8.41 -4.46 9.98
CA VAL A 26 7.69 -4.52 11.26
C VAL A 26 6.20 -4.47 11.00
N VAL A 27 5.51 -5.55 11.35
CA VAL A 27 4.05 -5.58 11.42
C VAL A 27 3.66 -4.87 12.71
N SER A 28 3.38 -3.57 12.62
CA SER A 28 2.85 -2.82 13.76
C SER A 28 1.33 -2.74 13.67
N ALA A 29 0.64 -3.03 14.77
CA ALA A 29 -0.69 -2.50 14.99
C ALA A 29 -0.51 -1.01 15.38
N LEU A 30 -1.06 -0.13 14.56
CA LEU A 30 -1.00 1.32 14.76
C LEU A 30 -2.40 1.85 14.97
N ASP A 31 -2.55 2.73 15.94
CA ASP A 31 -3.71 3.61 16.05
C ASP A 31 -3.31 4.99 15.56
N ILE A 32 -4.16 5.59 14.73
CA ILE A 32 -3.97 6.96 14.22
C ILE A 32 -5.30 7.68 14.41
N GLY A 33 -5.38 8.53 15.43
CA GLY A 33 -6.66 9.12 15.85
C GLY A 33 -7.69 8.03 16.17
N ASP A 34 -8.84 8.06 15.50
CA ASP A 34 -9.91 7.05 15.65
C ASP A 34 -9.74 5.83 14.71
N HIS A 35 -8.63 5.75 13.98
CA HIS A 35 -8.37 4.66 13.05
C HIS A 35 -7.49 3.56 13.63
N HIS A 36 -8.11 2.40 13.87
CA HIS A 36 -7.41 1.17 14.23
C HIS A 36 -6.83 0.47 13.00
N LEU A 37 -5.53 0.61 12.79
CA LEU A 37 -4.80 0.01 11.67
C LEU A 37 -4.11 -1.27 12.12
N ARG A 38 -4.74 -2.40 11.82
CA ARG A 38 -4.19 -3.73 12.11
C ARG A 38 -3.59 -4.37 10.87
N LYS A 39 -2.51 -5.14 11.06
CA LYS A 39 -1.85 -5.93 10.00
C LYS A 39 -1.38 -5.05 8.82
N ILE A 40 -0.99 -3.80 9.09
CA ILE A 40 -0.45 -2.88 8.08
C ILE A 40 1.07 -3.04 8.03
N LEU A 41 1.61 -3.07 6.82
CA LEU A 41 3.05 -3.06 6.61
C LEU A 41 3.57 -1.63 6.59
N ILE A 42 4.62 -1.38 7.37
CA ILE A 42 5.30 -0.10 7.39
C ILE A 42 6.69 -0.35 6.81
N PRO A 43 7.01 0.21 5.64
CA PRO A 43 8.35 0.14 5.11
C PRO A 43 9.36 0.73 6.10
N ASP A 44 10.52 0.09 6.26
CA ASP A 44 11.54 0.46 7.26
C ASP A 44 11.95 1.94 7.17
N TYR A 45 12.07 2.46 5.95
CA TYR A 45 12.41 3.87 5.75
C TYR A 45 11.28 4.84 6.15
N ILE A 46 10.00 4.45 6.04
CA ILE A 46 8.86 5.27 6.51
C ILE A 46 8.77 5.22 8.03
N ARG A 47 8.98 4.03 8.62
CA ARG A 47 8.95 3.82 10.08
C ARG A 47 9.88 4.77 10.81
N ASN A 48 11.07 5.04 10.26
CA ASN A 48 12.06 5.93 10.88
C ASN A 48 11.56 7.37 11.07
N TYR A 49 10.50 7.78 10.37
CA TYR A 49 9.91 9.12 10.48
C TYR A 49 8.64 9.14 11.33
N MET A 50 8.24 8.01 11.91
CA MET A 50 7.01 7.89 12.68
C MET A 50 7.34 7.74 14.17
N ALA A 51 7.21 8.80 14.96
CA ALA A 51 7.38 8.74 16.41
C ALA A 51 6.01 8.67 17.14
N PRO A 52 5.85 7.80 18.16
CA PRO A 52 4.64 7.77 18.97
C PRO A 52 4.33 9.14 19.61
N GLY A 53 3.05 9.51 19.65
CA GLY A 53 2.58 10.79 20.20
C GLY A 53 2.62 11.97 19.22
N GLU A 54 3.19 11.81 18.02
CA GLU A 54 3.12 12.84 16.99
C GLU A 54 1.77 12.80 16.25
N HIS A 55 1.28 13.98 15.85
CA HIS A 55 0.15 14.08 14.93
C HIS A 55 0.66 13.79 13.52
N ILE A 56 0.18 12.71 12.93
CA ILE A 56 0.61 12.26 11.61
C ILE A 56 -0.57 12.10 10.68
N ARG A 57 -0.29 12.23 9.39
CA ARG A 57 -1.23 11.91 8.32
C ARG A 57 -0.61 10.85 7.43
N VAL A 58 -1.26 9.70 7.30
CA VAL A 58 -0.76 8.58 6.50
C VAL A 58 -1.65 8.31 5.29
N ALA A 59 -1.02 8.07 4.15
CA ALA A 59 -1.66 7.51 2.97
C ALA A 59 -1.48 5.99 2.98
N ILE A 60 -2.58 5.27 3.19
CA ILE A 60 -2.60 3.81 3.19
C ILE A 60 -3.02 3.35 1.80
N SER A 61 -2.15 2.56 1.19
CA SER A 61 -2.41 1.92 -0.09
C SER A 61 -2.64 0.43 0.12
N GLN A 62 -3.49 -0.16 -0.71
CA GLN A 62 -3.60 -1.61 -0.78
C GLN A 62 -2.48 -2.10 -1.72
N GLY A 63 -1.36 -2.55 -1.17
CA GLY A 63 -0.19 -2.94 -1.98
C GLY A 63 -0.03 -4.42 -2.17
N LEU A 64 0.79 -4.76 -3.15
CA LEU A 64 1.58 -5.98 -3.12
C LEU A 64 2.76 -5.72 -2.18
N SER A 65 2.82 -6.42 -1.05
CA SER A 65 4.03 -6.45 -0.23
C SER A 65 5.12 -7.30 -0.89
N HIS A 66 6.32 -7.33 -0.30
CA HIS A 66 7.28 -8.40 -0.58
C HIS A 66 6.54 -9.75 -0.63
N GLY A 67 6.68 -10.47 -1.75
CA GLY A 67 5.99 -11.75 -1.99
C GLY A 67 4.62 -11.69 -2.69
N MET A 68 4.20 -10.56 -3.28
CA MET A 68 2.90 -10.41 -3.97
C MET A 68 1.67 -10.61 -3.07
N ILE A 69 1.83 -10.47 -1.75
CA ILE A 69 0.70 -10.58 -0.82
C ILE A 69 0.00 -9.22 -0.75
N THR A 70 -1.31 -9.21 -0.96
CA THR A 70 -2.13 -7.99 -0.89
C THR A 70 -2.36 -7.54 0.54
N ARG A 71 -1.34 -6.90 1.15
CA ARG A 71 -1.48 -6.29 2.47
C ARG A 71 -1.57 -4.78 2.37
N PRO A 72 -2.42 -4.12 3.18
CA PRO A 72 -2.38 -2.68 3.32
C PRO A 72 -0.98 -2.26 3.82
N PHE A 73 -0.41 -1.23 3.22
CA PHE A 73 0.87 -0.67 3.62
C PHE A 73 0.80 0.86 3.63
N ILE A 74 1.68 1.48 4.40
CA ILE A 74 1.82 2.95 4.43
C ILE A 74 2.64 3.37 3.22
N ALA A 75 2.01 4.09 2.29
CA ALA A 75 2.63 4.55 1.05
C ALA A 75 3.22 5.96 1.16
N ALA A 76 2.66 6.78 2.03
CA ALA A 76 3.21 8.07 2.38
C ALA A 76 2.83 8.43 3.82
N VAL A 77 3.65 9.24 4.46
CA VAL A 77 3.40 9.85 5.76
C VAL A 77 3.77 11.33 5.71
N GLU A 78 2.94 12.15 6.32
CA GLU A 78 3.19 13.55 6.58
C GLU A 78 3.32 13.75 8.09
N VAL A 79 4.47 14.25 8.51
CA VAL A 79 4.83 14.49 9.93
C VAL A 79 5.38 15.90 10.04
N ASN A 80 4.79 16.72 10.92
CA ASN A 80 5.23 18.12 11.14
C ASN A 80 5.37 18.94 9.83
N GLY A 81 4.44 18.73 8.88
CA GLY A 81 4.44 19.41 7.56
C GLY A 81 5.47 18.89 6.55
N LYS A 82 6.28 17.89 6.90
CA LYS A 82 7.20 17.21 5.97
C LYS A 82 6.58 15.92 5.45
N LYS A 83 6.63 15.75 4.13
CA LYS A 83 6.05 14.59 3.43
C LYS A 83 7.13 13.58 3.05
N TYR A 84 6.94 12.34 3.47
CA TYR A 84 7.79 11.20 3.16
C TYR A 84 6.95 10.19 2.38
N ARG A 85 7.44 9.75 1.22
CA ARG A 85 6.69 8.85 0.33
C ARG A 85 7.59 7.76 -0.23
N ILE A 86 6.99 6.63 -0.59
CA ILE A 86 7.67 5.63 -1.41
C ILE A 86 8.16 6.27 -2.71
N GLU A 87 9.33 5.85 -3.18
CA GLU A 87 9.85 6.28 -4.48
C GLU A 87 8.85 6.03 -5.60
N LYS A 88 8.73 7.01 -6.51
CA LYS A 88 7.79 6.95 -7.64
C LYS A 88 8.01 5.69 -8.50
N GLY A 89 9.25 5.29 -8.71
CA GLY A 89 9.59 4.09 -9.49
C GLY A 89 9.01 2.82 -8.87
N THR A 90 9.16 2.65 -7.56
CA THR A 90 8.61 1.51 -6.81
C THR A 90 7.09 1.50 -6.82
N LEU A 91 6.44 2.67 -6.70
CA LEU A 91 4.98 2.79 -6.79
C LEU A 91 4.44 2.40 -8.17
N ILE A 92 5.09 2.89 -9.24
CA ILE A 92 4.71 2.56 -10.62
C ILE A 92 4.89 1.06 -10.86
N PHE A 93 6.04 0.49 -10.46
CA PHE A 93 6.31 -0.93 -10.60
C PHE A 93 5.26 -1.78 -9.85
N ALA A 94 4.95 -1.43 -8.59
CA ALA A 94 3.95 -2.13 -7.81
C ALA A 94 2.56 -2.08 -8.47
N GLY A 95 2.17 -0.94 -9.03
CA GLY A 95 0.90 -0.81 -9.73
C GLY A 95 0.84 -1.58 -11.06
N VAL A 96 1.93 -1.60 -11.83
CA VAL A 96 2.02 -2.42 -13.05
C VAL A 96 1.99 -3.91 -12.71
N ALA A 97 2.79 -4.35 -11.74
CA ALA A 97 2.82 -5.74 -11.29
C ALA A 97 1.45 -6.21 -10.78
N LYS A 98 0.75 -5.36 -10.01
CA LYS A 98 -0.60 -5.64 -9.52
C LYS A 98 -1.62 -5.68 -10.65
N THR A 99 -1.52 -4.76 -11.59
CA THR A 99 -2.37 -4.76 -12.78
C THR A 99 -2.17 -6.04 -13.57
N LEU A 100 -0.94 -6.46 -13.84
CA LEU A 100 -0.69 -7.73 -14.56
C LEU A 100 -1.20 -8.95 -13.78
N LEU A 101 -0.94 -9.01 -12.47
CA LEU A 101 -1.35 -10.13 -11.63
C LEU A 101 -2.87 -10.32 -11.60
N TYR A 102 -3.64 -9.23 -11.57
CA TYR A 102 -5.10 -9.30 -11.48
C TYR A 102 -5.80 -9.19 -12.85
N ALA A 103 -5.24 -8.44 -13.79
CA ALA A 103 -5.85 -8.23 -15.10
C ALA A 103 -5.78 -9.48 -15.98
N ILE A 104 -4.72 -10.29 -15.87
CA ILE A 104 -4.62 -11.55 -16.64
C ILE A 104 -5.75 -12.52 -16.25
N PRO A 105 -5.91 -12.93 -14.98
CA PRO A 105 -7.00 -13.84 -14.61
C PRO A 105 -8.38 -13.23 -14.81
N VAL A 106 -8.59 -11.94 -14.50
CA VAL A 106 -9.88 -11.26 -14.73
C VAL A 106 -10.21 -11.20 -16.21
N GLY A 107 -9.24 -10.82 -17.05
CA GLY A 107 -9.38 -10.75 -18.50
C GLY A 107 -9.61 -12.11 -19.15
N VAL A 108 -8.96 -13.16 -18.65
CA VAL A 108 -9.15 -14.55 -19.12
C VAL A 108 -10.55 -15.06 -18.73
N ILE A 109 -10.97 -14.86 -17.47
CA ILE A 109 -12.29 -15.32 -16.99
C ILE A 109 -13.42 -14.59 -17.73
N LEU A 110 -13.35 -13.27 -17.84
CA LEU A 110 -14.38 -12.48 -18.52
C LEU A 110 -14.31 -12.64 -20.05
N GLY A 111 -13.09 -12.77 -20.60
CA GLY A 111 -12.82 -13.02 -22.01
C GLY A 111 -13.35 -14.35 -22.51
N ALA A 112 -13.40 -15.37 -21.63
CA ALA A 112 -14.01 -16.66 -21.93
C ALA A 112 -15.54 -16.57 -22.14
N ILE A 113 -16.21 -15.55 -21.59
CA ILE A 113 -17.63 -15.27 -21.84
C ILE A 113 -17.76 -14.46 -23.13
N THR A 114 -17.10 -13.29 -23.19
CA THR A 114 -16.97 -12.51 -24.43
C THR A 114 -15.63 -11.76 -24.46
N PRO A 115 -14.98 -11.65 -25.63
CA PRO A 115 -13.73 -10.89 -25.76
C PRO A 115 -13.83 -9.44 -25.30
N LEU A 116 -14.99 -8.78 -25.49
CA LEU A 116 -15.24 -7.40 -25.06
C LEU A 116 -15.24 -7.27 -23.53
N LEU A 117 -15.82 -8.24 -22.81
CA LEU A 117 -15.79 -8.25 -21.35
C LEU A 117 -14.39 -8.51 -20.80
N GLY A 118 -13.58 -9.32 -21.50
CA GLY A 118 -12.17 -9.52 -21.17
C GLY A 118 -11.37 -8.21 -21.21
N ILE A 119 -11.51 -7.43 -22.29
CA ILE A 119 -10.84 -6.13 -22.45
C ILE A 119 -11.34 -5.12 -21.40
N ALA A 120 -12.67 -5.05 -21.18
CA ALA A 120 -13.25 -4.17 -20.17
C ALA A 120 -12.77 -4.51 -18.76
N GLY A 121 -12.64 -5.81 -18.44
CA GLY A 121 -12.09 -6.30 -17.18
C GLY A 121 -10.63 -5.85 -16.96
N VAL A 122 -9.78 -6.04 -17.97
CA VAL A 122 -8.38 -5.60 -17.94
C VAL A 122 -8.28 -4.07 -17.76
N ALA A 123 -9.07 -3.31 -18.51
CA ALA A 123 -9.09 -1.85 -18.43
C ALA A 123 -9.59 -1.35 -17.07
N GLY A 124 -10.61 -2.00 -16.49
CA GLY A 124 -11.15 -1.66 -15.17
C GLY A 124 -10.14 -1.91 -14.05
N VAL A 125 -9.43 -3.04 -14.10
CA VAL A 125 -8.35 -3.36 -13.15
C VAL A 125 -7.21 -2.35 -13.28
N GLY A 126 -6.78 -2.03 -14.50
CA GLY A 126 -5.77 -1.00 -14.75
C GLY A 126 -6.19 0.37 -14.21
N TYR A 127 -7.39 0.84 -14.56
CA TYR A 127 -7.91 2.14 -14.11
C TYR A 127 -7.90 2.27 -12.58
N TYR A 128 -8.37 1.24 -11.87
CA TYR A 128 -8.42 1.25 -10.41
C TYR A 128 -7.02 1.40 -9.79
N TYR A 129 -6.01 0.69 -10.31
CA TYR A 129 -4.65 0.75 -9.78
C TYR A 129 -3.87 2.00 -10.20
N PHE A 130 -4.04 2.49 -11.42
CA PHE A 130 -3.44 3.76 -11.84
C PHE A 130 -4.00 4.94 -11.04
N LYS A 131 -5.30 4.93 -10.72
CA LYS A 131 -5.91 5.93 -9.84
C LYS A 131 -5.30 5.93 -8.44
N GLU A 132 -4.99 4.75 -7.89
CA GLU A 132 -4.34 4.62 -6.58
C GLU A 132 -2.90 5.16 -6.60
N ILE A 133 -2.12 4.89 -7.65
CA ILE A 133 -0.75 5.45 -7.82
C ILE A 133 -0.78 6.98 -7.95
N SER A 134 -1.71 7.51 -8.75
CA SER A 134 -1.86 8.95 -8.94
C SER A 134 -2.19 9.65 -7.62
N ALA A 135 -3.08 9.05 -6.82
CA ALA A 135 -3.45 9.58 -5.51
C ALA A 135 -2.26 9.61 -4.53
N ILE A 136 -1.38 8.60 -4.53
CA ILE A 136 -0.16 8.58 -3.70
C ILE A 136 0.86 9.61 -4.20
N SER A 137 0.96 9.79 -5.52
CA SER A 137 1.89 10.76 -6.11
C SER A 137 1.52 12.22 -5.80
N ASN A 138 0.22 12.48 -5.61
CA ASN A 138 -0.35 13.79 -5.30
C ASN A 138 -0.51 14.05 -3.79
N PHE A 139 -0.22 13.06 -2.94
CA PHE A 139 -0.15 13.23 -1.49
C PHE A 139 1.07 14.07 -1.11
#